data_AF-A0A711CMF2-F1
#
_entry.id   AF-A0A711CMF2-F1
#
_cell.length_a   1.000
_cell.length_b   1.000
_cell.length_c   1.000
_cell.angle_alpha   90.00
_cell.angle_beta   90.00
_cell.angle_gamma   90.00
#
_symmetry.space_group_name_H-M   'P 1'
#
loop_
_entity.id
_entity.type
_entity.pdbx_description
1 polymer ?
#
loop_
_entity_poly.entity_id
_entity_poly.type
_entity_poly.pdbx_seq_one_letter_code
_entity_poly.pdbx_strand_id
1 'polypeptide(L)'
;PQPAMIFSLPVIAKLFTAALTLGFAYAAWNVGILHGNVTIMAVGSYFTPVMSSALAALLLSSPLSFSFWQGAVMVCVGSLLCWLATRRR
;
A
#
# COMPACT_ATOMS: atom_id res chain seq x y z
N PRO A 1 -19.89 -23.42 7.35
CA PRO A 1 -18.91 -24.45 6.92
C PRO A 1 -17.60 -23.78 6.50
N GLN A 2 -16.48 -24.06 7.20
CA GLN A 2 -15.17 -23.59 6.75
C GLN A 2 -14.72 -24.39 5.51
N PRO A 3 -14.12 -23.77 4.48
CA PRO A 3 -13.50 -24.51 3.38
C PRO A 3 -12.38 -25.41 3.90
N ALA A 4 -12.18 -26.59 3.28
CA ALA A 4 -11.06 -27.46 3.64
C ALA A 4 -9.72 -26.75 3.39
N MET A 5 -8.80 -26.78 4.37
CA MET A 5 -7.44 -26.29 4.17
C MET A 5 -6.67 -27.24 3.27
N ILE A 6 -6.48 -26.84 2.01
CA ILE A 6 -5.76 -27.61 1.00
C ILE A 6 -4.28 -27.22 1.05
N PHE A 7 -3.46 -28.07 1.66
CA PHE A 7 -2.01 -27.92 1.65
C PHE A 7 -1.46 -28.49 0.35
N SER A 8 -1.10 -27.62 -0.58
CA SER A 8 -0.44 -27.98 -1.83
C SER A 8 0.88 -27.22 -1.95
N LEU A 9 1.87 -27.84 -2.59
CA LEU A 9 3.17 -27.23 -2.86
C LEU A 9 3.08 -25.79 -3.44
N PRO A 10 2.21 -25.49 -4.43
CA PRO A 10 2.07 -24.13 -4.94
C PRO A 10 1.48 -23.15 -3.92
N VAL A 11 0.59 -23.60 -3.02
CA VAL A 11 0.03 -22.75 -1.96
C VAL A 11 1.11 -22.44 -0.91
N ILE A 12 1.90 -23.44 -0.52
CA ILE A 12 3.03 -23.26 0.41
C ILE A 12 4.04 -22.27 -0.17
N ALA A 13 4.39 -22.41 -1.45
CA ALA A 13 5.31 -21.48 -2.13
C ALA A 13 4.78 -20.04 -2.12
N LYS A 14 3.48 -19.83 -2.46
CA LYS A 14 2.84 -18.51 -2.40
C LYS A 14 2.86 -17.93 -0.98
N LEU A 15 2.55 -18.73 0.04
CA LEU A 15 2.61 -18.30 1.43
C LEU A 15 4.02 -17.90 1.85
N PHE A 16 5.05 -18.65 1.44
CA PHE A 16 6.43 -18.31 1.70
C PHE A 16 6.82 -16.96 1.07
N THR A 17 6.46 -16.75 -0.19
CA THR A 17 6.73 -15.46 -0.87
C THR A 17 6.00 -14.29 -0.21
N ALA A 18 4.75 -14.49 0.22
CA ALA A 18 3.99 -13.48 0.94
C ALA A 18 4.63 -13.15 2.31
N ALA A 19 5.06 -14.17 3.04
CA ALA A 19 5.73 -14.01 4.34
C ALA A 19 7.05 -13.24 4.19
N LEU A 20 7.87 -13.58 3.19
CA LEU A 20 9.11 -12.85 2.91
C LEU A 20 8.83 -11.39 2.53
N THR A 21 7.87 -11.15 1.65
CA THR A 21 7.49 -9.79 1.21
C THR A 21 7.06 -8.93 2.40
N LEU A 22 6.21 -9.48 3.28
CA LEU A 22 5.79 -8.79 4.51
C LEU A 22 6.96 -8.56 5.48
N GLY A 23 7.82 -9.55 5.67
CA GLY A 23 9.01 -9.43 6.52
C GLY A 23 9.95 -8.33 6.06
N PHE A 24 10.23 -8.26 4.75
CA PHE A 24 11.05 -7.20 4.17
C PHE A 24 10.37 -5.83 4.24
N ALA A 25 9.06 -5.75 3.99
CA ALA A 25 8.31 -4.50 4.13
C ALA A 25 8.42 -3.94 5.56
N TYR A 26 8.29 -4.79 6.58
CA TYR A 26 8.47 -4.40 7.98
C TYR A 26 9.91 -3.99 8.32
N ALA A 27 10.90 -4.72 7.80
CA ALA A 27 12.31 -4.35 7.98
C ALA A 27 12.60 -2.97 7.37
N ALA A 28 12.14 -2.73 6.14
CA ALA A 28 12.27 -1.44 5.46
C ALA A 28 11.57 -0.30 6.22
N TRP A 29 10.39 -0.55 6.77
CA TRP A 29 9.67 0.41 7.62
C TRP A 29 10.48 0.76 8.88
N ASN A 30 11.02 -0.23 9.59
CA ASN A 30 11.86 0.00 10.76
C ASN A 30 13.12 0.80 10.43
N VAL A 31 13.81 0.47 9.34
CA VAL A 31 14.96 1.24 8.86
C VAL A 31 14.55 2.67 8.51
N GLY A 32 13.39 2.85 7.87
CA GLY A 32 12.83 4.15 7.52
C GLY A 32 12.49 5.03 8.72
N ILE A 33 12.00 4.44 9.82
CA ILE A 33 11.79 5.16 11.08
C ILE A 33 13.11 5.55 11.73
N LEU A 34 14.06 4.62 11.80
CA LEU A 34 15.31 4.81 12.54
C LEU A 34 16.29 5.77 11.85
N HIS A 35 16.38 5.71 10.52
CA HIS A 35 17.39 6.44 9.73
C HIS A 35 16.78 7.45 8.74
N GLY A 36 15.47 7.44 8.54
CA GLY A 36 14.78 8.29 7.56
C GLY A 36 14.08 9.50 8.18
N ASN A 37 13.49 10.32 7.31
CA ASN A 37 12.62 11.41 7.73
C ASN A 37 11.18 10.91 7.82
N VAL A 38 10.69 10.75 9.05
CA VAL A 38 9.31 10.32 9.34
C VAL A 38 8.23 11.15 8.63
N THR A 39 8.49 12.42 8.33
CA THR A 39 7.55 13.26 7.56
C THR A 39 7.43 12.79 6.12
N ILE A 40 8.55 12.44 5.47
CA ILE A 40 8.56 11.91 4.11
C ILE A 40 7.91 10.52 4.09
N MET A 41 8.13 9.73 5.13
CA MET A 41 7.51 8.41 5.29
C MET A 41 5.99 8.50 5.46
N ALA A 42 5.50 9.47 6.23
CA ALA A 42 4.08 9.76 6.39
C ALA A 42 3.44 10.23 5.08
N VAL A 43 4.09 11.17 4.37
CA VAL A 43 3.61 11.64 3.06
C VAL A 43 3.61 10.51 2.03
N GLY A 44 4.65 9.67 2.00
CA GLY A 44 4.71 8.48 1.16
C GLY A 44 3.58 7.49 1.46
N SER A 45 3.23 7.33 2.74
CA SER A 45 2.11 6.45 3.16
C SER A 45 0.75 6.94 2.64
N TYR A 46 0.56 8.25 2.44
CA TYR A 46 -0.67 8.79 1.83
C TYR A 46 -0.81 8.46 0.34
N PHE A 47 0.25 8.00 -0.34
CA PHE A 47 0.18 7.48 -1.71
C PHE A 47 -0.21 6.00 -1.79
N THR A 48 -0.30 5.29 -0.65
CA THR A 48 -0.69 3.87 -0.60
C THR A 48 -1.97 3.55 -1.37
N PRO A 49 -3.06 4.34 -1.29
CA PRO A 49 -4.29 4.06 -2.04
C PRO A 49 -4.07 4.08 -3.55
N VAL A 50 -3.26 5.02 -4.05
CA VAL A 50 -2.95 5.17 -5.47
C VAL A 50 -2.07 4.02 -5.95
N MET A 51 -0.99 3.72 -5.20
CA MET A 51 -0.10 2.59 -5.47
C MET A 51 -0.85 1.25 -5.46
N SER A 52 -1.72 1.03 -4.47
CA SER A 52 -2.53 -0.20 -4.35
C SER A 52 -3.48 -0.35 -5.55
N SER A 53 -4.11 0.74 -5.97
CA SER A 53 -5.01 0.75 -7.12
C SER A 53 -4.28 0.54 -8.44
N ALA A 54 -3.09 1.12 -8.59
CA ALA A 54 -2.21 0.90 -9.73
C ALA A 54 -1.78 -0.56 -9.85
N LEU A 55 -1.35 -1.15 -8.73
CA LEU A 55 -0.95 -2.56 -8.68
C LEU A 55 -2.13 -3.50 -8.96
N ALA A 56 -3.32 -3.19 -8.42
CA ALA A 56 -4.54 -3.93 -8.72
C ALA A 56 -4.92 -3.84 -10.21
N ALA A 57 -4.81 -2.65 -10.82
CA ALA A 57 -5.04 -2.46 -12.25
C ALA A 57 -4.10 -3.33 -13.10
N LEU A 58 -2.82 -3.38 -12.73
CA LEU A 58 -1.80 -4.21 -13.39
C LEU A 58 -2.08 -5.71 -13.22
N LEU A 59 -2.39 -6.16 -12.00
CA LEU A 59 -2.66 -7.57 -11.68
C LEU A 59 -3.94 -8.08 -12.35
N LEU A 60 -4.99 -7.26 -12.41
CA LEU A 60 -6.27 -7.63 -13.03
C LEU A 60 -6.28 -7.37 -14.55
N SER A 61 -5.21 -6.77 -15.12
CA SER A 61 -5.14 -6.35 -16.54
C SER A 61 -6.34 -5.52 -16.99
N SER A 62 -6.97 -4.80 -16.07
CA SER A 62 -8.15 -3.99 -16.31
C SER A 62 -7.79 -2.52 -16.09
N PRO A 63 -7.78 -1.69 -17.15
CA PRO A 63 -7.46 -0.28 -17.00
C PRO A 63 -8.55 0.40 -16.18
N LEU A 64 -8.19 0.88 -14.98
CA LEU A 64 -9.09 1.71 -14.17
C LEU A 64 -9.38 3.03 -14.91
N SER A 65 -10.66 3.42 -14.94
CA SER A 65 -11.15 4.60 -15.65
C SER A 65 -10.47 5.90 -15.21
N PHE A 66 -10.41 6.90 -16.09
CA PHE A 66 -9.85 8.21 -15.78
C PHE A 66 -10.53 8.88 -14.57
N SER A 67 -11.85 8.73 -14.41
CA SER A 67 -12.58 9.24 -13.24
C SER A 67 -12.11 8.62 -11.93
N PHE A 68 -11.67 7.36 -11.94
CA PHE A 68 -11.12 6.71 -10.75
C PHE A 68 -9.81 7.37 -10.32
N TRP A 69 -8.90 7.60 -11.27
CA TRP A 69 -7.62 8.26 -11.01
C TRP A 69 -7.80 9.68 -10.51
N GLN A 70 -8.77 10.40 -11.07
CA GLN A 70 -9.12 11.74 -10.62
C GLN A 70 -9.62 11.73 -9.16
N GLY A 71 -10.49 10.77 -8.81
CA GLY A 71 -10.94 10.57 -7.44
C GLY A 71 -9.81 10.18 -6.48
N ALA A 72 -8.93 9.26 -6.88
CA ALA A 72 -7.78 8.82 -6.09
C ALA A 72 -6.82 9.98 -5.78
N VAL A 73 -6.52 10.82 -6.78
CA VAL A 73 -5.73 12.04 -6.60
C VAL A 73 -6.44 13.03 -5.67
N MET A 74 -7.75 13.23 -5.83
CA MET A 74 -8.54 14.10 -4.95
C MET A 74 -8.45 13.69 -3.48
N VAL A 75 -8.51 12.39 -3.19
CA VAL A 75 -8.40 11.85 -1.82
C VAL A 75 -6.99 12.05 -1.24
N CYS A 76 -5.94 11.81 -2.04
CA CYS A 76 -4.57 12.07 -1.62
C CYS A 76 -4.33 13.55 -1.34
N VAL A 77 -4.80 14.43 -2.22
CA VAL A 77 -4.71 15.89 -2.05
C VAL A 77 -5.51 16.33 -0.82
N GLY A 78 -6.74 15.84 -0.63
CA GLY A 78 -7.55 16.14 0.55
C GLY A 78 -6.86 15.75 1.86
N SER A 79 -6.23 14.56 1.90
CA SER A 79 -5.48 14.09 3.07
C SER A 79 -4.25 14.96 3.37
N LEU A 80 -3.51 15.37 2.32
CA LEU A 80 -2.40 16.30 2.42
C LEU A 80 -2.84 17.69 2.90
N LEU A 81 -3.97 18.20 2.40
CA LEU A 81 -4.54 19.48 2.82
C LEU A 81 -4.98 19.46 4.29
N CYS A 82 -5.64 18.38 4.73
CA CYS A 82 -5.99 18.19 6.15
C CYS A 82 -4.74 18.17 7.04
N TRP A 83 -3.68 17.48 6.61
CA TRP A 83 -2.39 17.50 7.31
C TRP A 83 -1.79 18.92 7.38
N LEU A 84 -1.75 19.65 6.28
CA LEU A 84 -1.24 21.03 6.23
C LEU A 84 -2.04 21.98 7.12
N ALA A 85 -3.38 21.85 7.15
CA ALA A 85 -4.25 22.65 7.99
C ALA A 85 -4.01 22.40 9.48
N THR A 86 -3.69 21.15 9.85
CA THR A 86 -3.48 20.76 11.26
C THR A 86 -2.05 21.03 11.72
N ARG A 87 -1.07 21.10 10.80
CA ARG A 87 0.35 21.36 11.09
C ARG A 87 0.65 22.78 11.61
N ARG A 88 -0.30 23.73 11.50
CA ARG A 88 -0.15 25.12 11.97
C ARG A 88 -0.80 25.41 13.33
N ARG A 89 -1.24 24.39 14.06
CA ARG A 89 -1.54 24.47 15.49
C ARG A 89 -0.50 23.68 16.27
#